data_AF-A0A6P2AML2-F1
#
_entry.id   AF-A0A6P2AML2-F1
#
_cell.length_a   1.000
_cell.length_b   1.000
_cell.length_c   1.000
_cell.angle_alpha   90.00
_cell.angle_beta   90.00
_cell.angle_gamma   90.00
#
_symmetry.space_group_name_H-M   'P 1'
#
loop_
_entity.id
_entity.type
_entity.pdbx_description
1 polymer ?
#
loop_
_entity_poly.entity_id
_entity_poly.type
_entity_poly.pdbx_seq_one_letter_code
_entity_poly.pdbx_strand_id
1 'polypeptide(L)'
;MTSYLQFTHDEVLTDTDPPHRYARLLNQHLLESGFAARIRESDSDRIVAWSGTLGDSLFEPQPMNWMQAGQSAFSQAIDSLTQPLETNGSTLLIRPHARHVLNDIPGTLRFVREHSGQPFGIAFDPAALLEPSMLDRIEEHVTRSFEALGPIAAVIVIRDVQRDDDDRESGNLTECIPGQGVLPGRVLGELLRQMPETVPIALQDRSARSWLGLD
;
A
#
# COMPACT_ATOMS: atom_id res chain seq x y z
N MET A 1 8.13 15.35 -15.69
CA MET A 1 8.91 14.09 -15.81
C MET A 1 8.63 13.28 -14.55
N THR A 2 7.77 12.26 -14.62
CA THR A 2 7.35 11.46 -13.45
C THR A 2 8.56 10.81 -12.77
N SER A 3 8.67 10.94 -11.45
CA SER A 3 9.76 10.33 -10.67
C SER A 3 9.48 8.84 -10.45
N TYR A 4 10.46 7.99 -10.74
CA TYR A 4 10.34 6.54 -10.60
C TYR A 4 11.30 6.03 -9.55
N LEU A 5 10.79 5.20 -8.65
CA LEU A 5 11.54 4.64 -7.54
C LEU A 5 11.81 3.17 -7.80
N GLN A 6 13.06 2.76 -7.59
CA GLN A 6 13.42 1.34 -7.55
C GLN A 6 13.38 0.90 -6.09
N PHE A 7 12.60 -0.12 -5.78
CA PHE A 7 12.75 -0.86 -4.53
C PHE A 7 13.87 -1.89 -4.73
N THR A 8 14.93 -1.81 -3.96
CA THR A 8 15.64 -3.05 -3.58
C THR A 8 14.99 -3.58 -2.30
N HIS A 9 15.45 -4.72 -1.78
CA HIS A 9 14.85 -5.33 -0.59
C HIS A 9 14.74 -4.36 0.61
N ASP A 10 15.57 -3.31 0.70
CA ASP A 10 15.74 -2.55 1.93
C ASP A 10 15.56 -1.02 1.85
N GLU A 11 15.59 -0.35 0.69
CA GLU A 11 15.46 1.12 0.63
C GLU A 11 14.73 1.62 -0.63
N VAL A 12 14.14 2.82 -0.52
CA VAL A 12 13.58 3.59 -1.63
C VAL A 12 14.19 4.98 -1.64
N LEU A 13 15.01 5.27 -2.65
CA LEU A 13 15.48 6.62 -2.93
C LEU A 13 14.55 7.25 -3.97
N THR A 14 13.99 8.41 -3.63
CA THR A 14 13.23 9.22 -4.57
C THR A 14 14.12 10.11 -5.40
N ASP A 15 13.80 10.20 -6.69
CA ASP A 15 14.32 11.21 -7.61
C ASP A 15 13.35 12.42 -7.64
N THR A 16 12.61 12.64 -6.55
CA THR A 16 11.78 13.84 -6.36
C THR A 16 12.63 14.91 -5.70
N ASP A 17 12.37 16.18 -6.01
CA ASP A 17 12.99 17.31 -5.32
C ASP A 17 11.97 17.92 -4.34
N PRO A 18 12.23 17.93 -3.01
CA PRO A 18 13.37 17.31 -2.34
C PRO A 18 13.27 15.77 -2.25
N PRO A 19 14.41 15.06 -2.13
CA PRO A 19 14.41 13.61 -1.98
C PRO A 19 13.86 13.24 -0.60
N HIS A 20 12.76 12.50 -0.58
CA HIS A 20 12.19 11.95 0.65
C HIS A 20 12.88 10.65 1.03
N ARG A 21 13.18 10.48 2.33
CA ARG A 21 13.61 9.20 2.91
C ARG A 21 12.38 8.37 3.29
N TYR A 22 12.20 7.25 2.61
CA TYR A 22 11.14 6.29 2.94
C TYR A 22 11.71 5.18 3.83
N ALA A 23 11.32 5.12 5.10
CA ALA A 23 11.50 3.93 5.92
C ALA A 23 10.51 2.87 5.46
N ARG A 24 11.08 1.71 5.12
CA ARG A 24 10.33 0.56 4.64
C ARG A 24 9.99 -0.38 5.80
N LEU A 25 8.88 -0.14 6.50
CA LEU A 25 8.27 -1.15 7.37
C LEU A 25 7.27 -2.00 6.56
N LEU A 26 7.61 -2.35 5.31
CA LEU A 26 6.65 -2.87 4.32
C LEU A 26 6.08 -4.25 4.63
N ASN A 27 6.62 -4.96 5.61
CA ASN A 27 6.05 -6.23 6.11
C ASN A 27 5.62 -6.14 7.57
N GLN A 28 5.66 -4.95 8.17
CA GLN A 28 5.12 -4.71 9.50
C GLN A 28 3.76 -4.03 9.37
N HIS A 29 3.00 -4.05 10.46
CA HIS A 29 1.69 -3.45 10.49
C HIS A 29 1.43 -2.68 11.76
N LEU A 30 0.47 -1.75 11.68
CA LEU A 30 0.14 -0.82 12.76
C LEU A 30 -0.29 -1.54 14.05
N LEU A 31 -0.90 -2.71 13.92
CA LEU A 31 -1.40 -3.49 15.07
C LEU A 31 -0.34 -4.40 15.73
N GLU A 32 0.87 -4.45 15.19
CA GLU A 32 1.95 -5.27 15.74
C GLU A 32 2.49 -4.65 17.04
N SER A 33 2.75 -5.49 18.05
CA SER A 33 3.38 -5.02 19.29
C SER A 33 4.73 -4.35 19.01
N GLY A 34 4.95 -3.17 19.59
CA GLY A 34 6.21 -2.42 19.42
C GLY A 34 6.29 -1.56 18.16
N PHE A 35 5.27 -1.56 17.29
CA PHE A 35 5.24 -0.67 16.12
C PHE A 35 5.43 0.80 16.51
N ALA A 36 4.69 1.29 17.51
CA ALA A 36 4.82 2.67 17.99
C ALA A 36 6.21 3.02 18.56
N ALA A 37 6.93 2.04 19.14
CA ALA A 37 8.30 2.26 19.60
C ALA A 37 9.25 2.45 18.41
N ARG A 38 9.12 1.61 17.38
CA ARG A 38 9.88 1.73 16.14
C ARG A 38 9.63 3.05 15.42
N ILE A 39 8.40 3.56 15.42
CA ILE A 39 8.07 4.89 14.87
C ILE A 39 8.83 5.99 15.61
N ARG A 40 8.87 5.94 16.96
CA ARG A 40 9.60 6.93 17.77
C ARG A 40 11.10 6.95 17.49
N GLU A 41 11.67 5.79 17.16
CA GLU A 41 13.09 5.61 16.88
C GLU A 41 13.46 5.86 15.41
N SER A 42 12.47 5.99 14.52
CA SER A 42 12.70 6.21 13.09
C SER A 42 13.12 7.64 12.78
N ASP A 43 14.11 7.79 11.91
CA ASP A 43 14.62 9.05 11.36
C ASP A 43 14.10 9.36 9.95
N SER A 44 13.07 8.63 9.49
CA SER A 44 12.55 8.74 8.12
C SER A 44 11.36 9.69 8.01
N ASP A 45 11.31 10.46 6.92
CA ASP A 45 10.26 11.45 6.67
C ASP A 45 8.93 10.80 6.26
N ARG A 46 9.01 9.63 5.62
CA ARG A 46 7.87 8.83 5.17
C ARG A 46 8.05 7.41 5.65
N ILE A 47 7.04 6.85 6.30
CA ILE A 47 7.08 5.48 6.81
C ILE A 47 5.95 4.73 6.14
N VAL A 48 6.23 3.59 5.49
CA VAL A 48 5.17 2.79 4.86
C VAL A 48 4.92 1.53 5.68
N ALA A 49 3.66 1.28 6.03
CA ALA A 49 3.25 0.08 6.76
C ALA A 49 1.85 -0.37 6.37
N TRP A 50 1.55 -1.64 6.58
CA TRP A 50 0.22 -2.20 6.42
C TRP A 50 -0.75 -1.71 7.51
N SER A 51 -2.02 -1.50 7.16
CA SER A 51 -3.07 -1.18 8.15
C SER A 51 -3.20 -2.23 9.26
N GLY A 52 -2.90 -3.49 8.93
CA GLY A 52 -2.71 -4.58 9.88
C GLY A 52 -3.90 -5.49 10.05
N THR A 53 -3.63 -6.56 10.78
CA THR A 53 -4.55 -7.68 10.99
C THR A 53 -4.56 -8.07 12.46
N LEU A 54 -5.69 -8.60 12.91
CA LEU A 54 -5.86 -9.29 14.19
C LEU A 54 -5.62 -10.81 14.04
N GLY A 55 -5.13 -11.24 12.88
CA GLY A 55 -4.71 -12.62 12.62
C GLY A 55 -3.31 -12.89 13.16
N ASP A 56 -2.96 -14.16 13.25
CA ASP A 56 -1.65 -14.65 13.64
C ASP A 56 -0.62 -14.47 12.52
N SER A 57 -1.08 -14.40 11.27
CA SER A 57 -0.27 -14.10 10.09
C SER A 57 -0.77 -12.90 9.29
N LEU A 58 0.12 -12.28 8.54
CA LEU A 58 -0.15 -11.00 7.86
C LEU A 58 -1.23 -11.11 6.77
N PHE A 59 -1.38 -12.27 6.13
CA PHE A 59 -2.23 -12.43 4.95
C PHE A 59 -3.31 -13.50 5.09
N GLU A 60 -3.44 -14.12 6.27
CA GLU A 60 -4.56 -15.01 6.51
C GLU A 60 -5.90 -14.24 6.53
N PRO A 61 -6.99 -14.88 6.09
CA PRO A 61 -8.33 -14.35 6.31
C PRO A 61 -8.62 -14.25 7.82
N GLN A 62 -8.93 -13.04 8.28
CA GLN A 62 -9.34 -12.79 9.65
C GLN A 62 -10.62 -11.94 9.67
N PRO A 63 -11.81 -12.55 9.87
CA PRO A 63 -13.08 -11.84 9.88
C PRO A 63 -13.15 -10.68 10.89
N MET A 64 -12.42 -10.79 12.01
CA MET A 64 -12.38 -9.76 13.05
C MET A 64 -11.83 -8.41 12.56
N ASN A 65 -11.03 -8.41 11.48
CA ASN A 65 -10.51 -7.19 10.87
C ASN A 65 -11.61 -6.27 10.36
N TRP A 66 -12.74 -6.84 9.94
CA TRP A 66 -13.86 -6.12 9.33
C TRP A 66 -14.98 -5.82 10.33
N MET A 67 -14.82 -6.29 11.57
CA MET A 67 -15.75 -6.06 12.66
C MET A 67 -15.33 -4.84 13.49
N GLN A 68 -16.16 -4.48 14.46
CA GLN A 68 -15.90 -3.40 15.40
C GLN A 68 -14.55 -3.55 16.14
N ALA A 69 -14.12 -4.79 16.39
CA ALA A 69 -12.82 -5.06 17.01
C ALA A 69 -11.64 -4.55 16.18
N GLY A 70 -11.59 -4.89 14.88
CA GLY A 70 -10.56 -4.40 13.96
C GLY A 70 -10.55 -2.88 13.85
N GLN A 71 -11.73 -2.28 13.70
CA GLN A 71 -11.87 -0.82 13.65
C GLN A 71 -11.39 -0.14 14.95
N SER A 72 -11.75 -0.70 16.12
CA SER A 72 -11.33 -0.15 17.40
C SER A 72 -9.82 -0.26 17.63
N ALA A 73 -9.23 -1.40 17.25
CA ALA A 73 -7.78 -1.61 17.34
C ALA A 73 -7.03 -0.65 16.40
N PHE A 74 -7.52 -0.47 15.17
CA PHE A 74 -6.94 0.46 14.21
C PHE A 74 -7.05 1.91 14.69
N SER A 75 -8.21 2.37 15.16
CA SER A 75 -8.36 3.72 15.71
C SER A 75 -7.42 3.96 16.89
N GLN A 76 -7.32 3.01 17.84
CA GLN A 76 -6.37 3.12 18.96
C GLN A 76 -4.92 3.20 18.49
N ALA A 77 -4.55 2.42 17.47
CA ALA A 77 -3.22 2.47 16.88
C ALA A 77 -2.94 3.85 16.27
N ILE A 78 -3.87 4.38 15.47
CA ILE A 78 -3.76 5.71 14.87
C ILE A 78 -3.59 6.79 15.94
N ASP A 79 -4.47 6.82 16.95
CA ASP A 79 -4.40 7.79 18.05
C ASP A 79 -3.05 7.75 18.78
N SER A 80 -2.50 6.54 18.98
CA SER A 80 -1.20 6.37 19.64
C SER A 80 0.01 6.83 18.82
N LEU A 81 -0.16 6.95 17.49
CA LEU A 81 0.91 7.26 16.55
C LEU A 81 0.96 8.73 16.14
N THR A 82 -0.14 9.48 16.30
CA THR A 82 -0.23 10.89 15.90
C THR A 82 0.89 11.72 16.52
N GLN A 83 0.99 11.73 17.86
CA GLN A 83 1.99 12.55 18.55
C GLN A 83 3.45 12.13 18.23
N PRO A 84 3.82 10.83 18.23
CA PRO A 84 5.14 10.40 17.76
C PRO A 84 5.50 10.88 16.35
N LEU A 85 4.56 10.77 15.40
CA LEU A 85 4.80 11.18 14.01
C LEU A 85 4.99 12.70 13.90
N GLU A 86 4.16 13.49 14.58
CA GLU A 86 4.30 14.95 14.63
C GLU A 86 5.64 15.38 15.25
N THR A 87 6.05 14.72 16.33
CA THR A 87 7.31 15.01 17.03
C THR A 87 8.51 14.76 16.13
N ASN A 88 8.46 13.69 15.32
CA ASN A 88 9.54 13.32 14.41
C ASN A 88 9.47 14.06 13.06
N GLY A 89 8.39 14.78 12.78
CA GLY A 89 8.15 15.38 11.46
C GLY A 89 7.90 14.35 10.36
N SER A 90 7.57 13.10 10.74
CA SER A 90 7.35 11.98 9.83
C SER A 90 5.88 11.90 9.39
N THR A 91 5.62 11.23 8.28
CA THR A 91 4.25 10.86 7.85
C THR A 91 4.16 9.35 7.67
N LEU A 92 3.13 8.75 8.25
CA LEU A 92 2.82 7.33 8.07
C LEU A 92 1.91 7.14 6.86
N LEU A 93 2.40 6.40 5.87
CA LEU A 93 1.68 5.99 4.68
C LEU A 93 1.13 4.59 4.90
N ILE A 94 -0.18 4.51 5.10
CA ILE A 94 -0.85 3.24 5.35
C ILE A 94 -1.15 2.57 4.03
N ARG A 95 -0.75 1.31 3.91
CA ARG A 95 -1.00 0.47 2.74
C ARG A 95 -2.25 -0.37 3.00
N PRO A 96 -3.35 -0.15 2.27
CA PRO A 96 -4.54 -0.99 2.35
C PRO A 96 -4.25 -2.40 1.80
N HIS A 97 -4.96 -3.39 2.32
CA HIS A 97 -4.88 -4.77 1.83
C HIS A 97 -6.21 -5.49 2.07
N ALA A 98 -6.69 -6.29 1.13
CA ALA A 98 -8.00 -6.97 1.21
C ALA A 98 -8.18 -7.82 2.48
N ARG A 99 -7.07 -8.30 3.07
CA ARG A 99 -7.05 -9.09 4.31
C ARG A 99 -6.87 -8.28 5.60
N HIS A 100 -6.68 -6.97 5.55
CA HIS A 100 -6.38 -6.13 6.72
C HIS A 100 -7.59 -5.33 7.20
N VAL A 101 -7.41 -4.44 8.19
CA VAL A 101 -8.49 -3.57 8.69
C VAL A 101 -8.90 -2.53 7.64
N LEU A 102 -7.95 -1.91 6.94
CA LEU A 102 -8.26 -1.13 5.73
C LEU A 102 -8.20 -2.07 4.51
N ASN A 103 -9.35 -2.61 4.15
CA ASN A 103 -9.50 -3.66 3.15
C ASN A 103 -10.20 -3.24 1.85
N ASP A 104 -10.78 -2.05 1.81
CA ASP A 104 -11.58 -1.62 0.69
C ASP A 104 -11.39 -0.13 0.36
N ILE A 105 -11.89 0.23 -0.83
CA ILE A 105 -11.82 1.60 -1.34
C ILE A 105 -12.62 2.57 -0.45
N PRO A 106 -13.89 2.30 -0.08
CA PRO A 106 -14.67 3.24 0.73
C PRO A 106 -14.07 3.52 2.12
N GLY A 107 -13.58 2.49 2.81
CA GLY A 107 -12.91 2.60 4.10
C GLY A 107 -11.61 3.39 4.01
N THR A 108 -10.82 3.15 2.96
CA THR A 108 -9.60 3.92 2.69
C THR A 108 -9.91 5.41 2.43
N LEU A 109 -10.92 5.71 1.61
CA LEU A 109 -11.36 7.09 1.35
C LEU A 109 -11.86 7.79 2.61
N ARG A 110 -12.61 7.05 3.45
CA ARG A 110 -13.07 7.55 4.74
C ARG A 110 -11.90 7.90 5.65
N PHE A 111 -10.92 7.00 5.76
CA PHE A 111 -9.72 7.22 6.55
C PHE A 111 -9.00 8.52 6.15
N VAL A 112 -8.68 8.68 4.85
CA VAL A 112 -7.96 9.86 4.35
C VAL A 112 -8.73 11.15 4.65
N ARG A 113 -10.06 11.14 4.49
CA ARG A 113 -10.90 12.30 4.79
C ARG A 113 -10.91 12.65 6.28
N GLU A 114 -11.03 11.65 7.15
CA GLU A 114 -11.10 11.84 8.61
C GLU A 114 -9.77 12.32 9.22
N HIS A 115 -8.65 12.00 8.57
CA HIS A 115 -7.30 12.33 9.04
C HIS A 115 -6.63 13.41 8.19
N SER A 116 -7.42 14.19 7.45
CA SER A 116 -6.92 15.32 6.66
C SER A 116 -6.22 16.35 7.56
N GLY A 117 -4.96 16.68 7.24
CA GLY A 117 -4.13 17.60 8.01
C GLY A 117 -3.35 16.96 9.16
N GLN A 118 -3.49 15.65 9.37
CA GLN A 118 -2.69 14.85 10.30
C GLN A 118 -1.52 14.17 9.56
N PRO A 119 -0.50 13.62 10.27
CA PRO A 119 0.66 13.00 9.62
C PRO A 119 0.36 11.59 9.06
N PHE A 120 -0.77 11.44 8.38
CA PHE A 120 -1.21 10.20 7.77
C PHE A 120 -1.49 10.38 6.28
N GLY A 121 -1.14 9.35 5.51
CA GLY A 121 -1.48 9.23 4.10
C GLY A 121 -1.67 7.78 3.70
N ILE A 122 -1.81 7.52 2.40
CA ILE A 122 -1.88 6.15 1.88
C ILE A 122 -0.74 5.85 0.93
N ALA A 123 -0.21 4.64 1.03
CA ALA A 123 0.59 4.01 -0.01
C ALA A 123 -0.35 3.11 -0.82
N PHE A 124 -0.79 3.59 -1.97
CA PHE A 124 -1.77 2.87 -2.77
C PHE A 124 -1.10 1.74 -3.54
N ASP A 125 -1.58 0.52 -3.33
CA ASP A 125 -1.12 -0.67 -4.03
C ASP A 125 -2.35 -1.37 -4.66
N PRO A 126 -2.52 -1.33 -5.98
CA PRO A 126 -3.69 -1.90 -6.64
C PRO A 126 -3.76 -3.41 -6.46
N ALA A 127 -2.61 -4.09 -6.41
CA ALA A 127 -2.56 -5.55 -6.27
C ALA A 127 -2.99 -6.00 -4.86
N ALA A 128 -2.67 -5.21 -3.83
CA ALA A 128 -3.01 -5.51 -2.42
C ALA A 128 -4.51 -5.58 -2.14
N LEU A 129 -5.33 -4.90 -2.94
CA LEU A 129 -6.78 -4.85 -2.77
C LEU A 129 -7.53 -5.90 -3.58
N LEU A 130 -6.81 -6.73 -4.36
CA LEU A 130 -7.43 -7.79 -5.14
C LEU A 130 -7.70 -9.02 -4.29
N GLU A 131 -8.87 -9.61 -4.52
CA GLU A 131 -9.18 -10.97 -4.07
C GLU A 131 -9.22 -11.93 -5.26
N PRO A 132 -9.06 -13.25 -5.04
CA PRO A 132 -9.03 -14.24 -6.11
C PRO A 132 -10.28 -14.23 -7.00
N SER A 133 -11.43 -13.93 -6.40
CA SER A 133 -12.72 -13.81 -7.08
C SER A 133 -12.83 -12.60 -8.02
N MET A 134 -11.91 -11.63 -7.91
CA MET A 134 -11.87 -10.43 -8.74
C MET A 134 -11.10 -10.64 -10.06
N LEU A 135 -10.35 -11.74 -10.19
CA LEU A 135 -9.41 -11.94 -11.29
C LEU A 135 -10.10 -12.00 -12.66
N ASP A 136 -11.33 -12.52 -12.73
CA ASP A 136 -12.10 -12.56 -14.00
C ASP A 136 -12.46 -11.17 -14.51
N ARG A 137 -12.40 -10.13 -13.66
CA ARG A 137 -12.68 -8.73 -13.98
C ARG A 137 -11.56 -7.81 -13.50
N ILE A 138 -10.32 -8.30 -13.49
CA ILE A 138 -9.19 -7.61 -12.86
C ILE A 138 -8.99 -6.18 -13.40
N GLU A 139 -9.10 -5.97 -14.71
CA GLU A 139 -8.94 -4.65 -15.33
C GLU A 139 -9.94 -3.62 -14.78
N GLU A 140 -11.19 -4.02 -14.58
CA GLU A 140 -12.23 -3.15 -14.02
C GLU A 140 -11.95 -2.82 -12.56
N HIS A 141 -11.58 -3.82 -11.76
CA HIS A 141 -11.25 -3.63 -10.34
C HIS A 141 -10.04 -2.72 -10.16
N VAL A 142 -8.98 -2.94 -10.94
CA VAL A 142 -7.78 -2.11 -10.94
C VAL A 142 -8.10 -0.68 -11.37
N THR A 143 -8.81 -0.50 -12.49
CA THR A 143 -9.20 0.83 -12.99
C THR A 143 -10.00 1.60 -11.94
N ARG A 144 -11.04 0.99 -11.39
CA ARG A 144 -11.87 1.60 -10.34
C ARG A 144 -11.07 1.95 -9.09
N SER A 145 -10.13 1.10 -8.69
CA SER A 145 -9.26 1.38 -7.53
C SER A 145 -8.33 2.56 -7.80
N PHE A 146 -7.78 2.67 -9.00
CA PHE A 146 -6.92 3.78 -9.42
C PHE A 146 -7.67 5.10 -9.49
N GLU A 147 -8.84 5.13 -10.12
CA GLU A 147 -9.67 6.33 -10.21
C GLU A 147 -10.04 6.87 -8.82
N ALA A 148 -10.28 5.98 -7.87
CA ALA A 148 -10.66 6.36 -6.51
C ALA A 148 -9.48 6.75 -5.62
N LEU A 149 -8.40 5.96 -5.62
CA LEU A 149 -7.31 6.07 -4.65
C LEU A 149 -6.04 6.71 -5.22
N GLY A 150 -5.80 6.60 -6.52
CA GLY A 150 -4.62 7.17 -7.19
C GLY A 150 -4.45 8.67 -6.96
N PRO A 151 -5.48 9.51 -7.18
CA PRO A 151 -5.38 10.96 -6.99
C PRO A 151 -5.07 11.43 -5.56
N ILE A 152 -5.30 10.59 -4.56
CA ILE A 152 -5.08 10.90 -3.14
C ILE A 152 -3.90 10.13 -2.54
N ALA A 153 -3.23 9.29 -3.33
CA ALA A 153 -2.11 8.50 -2.87
C ALA A 153 -0.87 9.38 -2.67
N ALA A 154 -0.18 9.18 -1.55
CA ALA A 154 1.12 9.82 -1.32
C ALA A 154 2.25 9.09 -2.06
N VAL A 155 2.03 7.82 -2.42
CA VAL A 155 2.90 6.99 -3.26
C VAL A 155 2.05 5.88 -3.86
N ILE A 156 2.34 5.52 -5.11
CA ILE A 156 1.74 4.35 -5.76
C ILE A 156 2.77 3.22 -5.81
N VAL A 157 2.45 2.08 -5.24
CA VAL A 157 3.31 0.90 -5.19
C VAL A 157 2.85 -0.09 -6.26
N ILE A 158 3.73 -0.39 -7.21
CA ILE A 158 3.45 -1.35 -8.28
C ILE A 158 4.10 -2.68 -7.96
N ARG A 159 3.24 -3.69 -7.86
CA ARG A 159 3.58 -5.10 -7.78
C ARG A 159 2.69 -5.89 -8.72
N ASP A 160 3.04 -7.14 -8.92
CA ASP A 160 2.17 -8.11 -9.55
C ASP A 160 1.75 -9.17 -8.53
N VAL A 161 0.70 -9.92 -8.85
CA VAL A 161 0.29 -11.08 -8.07
C VAL A 161 0.00 -12.25 -8.98
N GLN A 162 0.16 -13.45 -8.43
CA GLN A 162 -0.21 -14.70 -9.06
C GLN A 162 -1.08 -15.51 -8.11
N ARG A 163 -1.84 -16.47 -8.64
CA ARG A 163 -2.53 -17.45 -7.79
C ARG A 163 -1.49 -18.35 -7.14
N ASP A 164 -1.72 -18.68 -5.87
CA ASP A 164 -0.97 -19.72 -5.21
C ASP A 164 -1.48 -21.10 -5.69
N ASP A 165 -0.68 -21.79 -6.50
CA ASP A 165 -1.03 -23.09 -7.07
C ASP A 165 -1.04 -24.22 -6.02
N ASP A 166 -0.36 -24.01 -4.88
CA ASP A 166 -0.26 -24.98 -3.79
C ASP A 166 -1.48 -24.94 -2.84
N ASP A 167 -2.28 -23.87 -2.89
CA ASP A 167 -3.48 -23.69 -2.07
C ASP A 167 -4.77 -23.65 -2.91
N ARG A 168 -5.12 -24.82 -3.45
CA ARG A 168 -6.30 -25.02 -4.29
C ARG A 168 -7.63 -24.76 -3.57
N GLU A 169 -7.64 -24.71 -2.23
CA GLU A 169 -8.85 -24.47 -1.43
C GLU A 169 -9.04 -22.99 -1.06
N SER A 170 -7.96 -22.24 -0.76
CA SER A 170 -8.10 -20.81 -0.40
C SER A 170 -8.11 -19.88 -1.61
N GLY A 171 -7.46 -20.29 -2.71
CA GLY A 171 -7.29 -19.48 -3.91
C GLY A 171 -6.42 -18.24 -3.72
N ASN A 172 -5.62 -18.15 -2.65
CA ASN A 172 -4.85 -16.95 -2.28
C ASN A 172 -4.02 -16.35 -3.44
N LEU A 173 -3.82 -15.03 -3.37
CA LEU A 173 -2.91 -14.31 -4.26
C LEU A 173 -1.57 -14.10 -3.53
N THR A 174 -0.48 -14.44 -4.20
CA THR A 174 0.88 -14.20 -3.72
C THR A 174 1.56 -13.16 -4.58
N GLU A 175 2.40 -12.35 -3.96
CA GLU A 175 3.16 -11.31 -4.64
C GLU A 175 4.20 -11.93 -5.56
N CYS A 176 4.34 -11.38 -6.77
CA CYS A 176 5.40 -11.74 -7.68
C CYS A 176 5.96 -10.51 -8.40
N ILE A 177 7.02 -10.74 -9.17
CA ILE A 177 7.69 -9.67 -9.90
C ILE A 177 6.73 -9.10 -10.97
N PRO A 178 6.62 -7.76 -11.11
CA PRO A 178 5.96 -7.09 -12.23
C PRO A 178 6.15 -7.79 -13.59
N GLY A 179 5.05 -8.26 -14.19
CA GLY A 179 5.03 -8.93 -15.49
C GLY A 179 5.15 -10.45 -15.43
N GLN A 180 5.26 -11.04 -14.24
CA GLN A 180 5.20 -12.49 -14.04
C GLN A 180 3.84 -12.96 -13.50
N GLY A 181 2.97 -12.03 -13.09
CA GLY A 181 1.66 -12.33 -12.54
C GLY A 181 0.53 -12.05 -13.53
N VAL A 182 -0.62 -11.67 -12.97
CA VAL A 182 -1.87 -11.51 -13.72
C VAL A 182 -2.33 -10.06 -13.86
N LEU A 183 -1.63 -9.08 -13.28
CA LEU A 183 -2.06 -7.68 -13.41
C LEU A 183 -1.93 -7.17 -14.86
N PRO A 184 -2.88 -6.32 -15.30
CA PRO A 184 -2.88 -5.78 -16.65
C PRO A 184 -1.87 -4.62 -16.78
N GLY A 185 -0.59 -4.95 -16.96
CA GLY A 185 0.52 -3.98 -16.98
C GLY A 185 0.32 -2.77 -17.89
N ARG A 186 -0.21 -2.96 -19.11
CA ARG A 186 -0.47 -1.86 -20.05
C ARG A 186 -1.57 -0.91 -19.54
N VAL A 187 -2.64 -1.46 -18.99
CA VAL A 187 -3.72 -0.68 -18.36
C VAL A 187 -3.18 0.10 -17.16
N LEU A 188 -2.37 -0.54 -16.30
CA LEU A 188 -1.68 0.14 -15.20
C LEU A 188 -0.83 1.32 -15.70
N GLY A 189 -0.06 1.13 -16.77
CA GLY A 189 0.73 2.20 -17.37
C GLY A 189 -0.10 3.37 -17.87
N GLU A 190 -1.24 3.10 -18.52
CA GLU A 190 -2.19 4.12 -18.96
C GLU A 190 -2.81 4.90 -17.79
N LEU A 191 -3.16 4.21 -16.71
CA LEU A 191 -3.66 4.82 -15.48
C LEU A 191 -2.58 5.68 -14.80
N LEU A 192 -1.34 5.18 -14.73
CA LEU A 192 -0.22 5.91 -14.15
C LEU A 192 0.10 7.21 -14.89
N ARG A 193 -0.04 7.24 -16.22
CA ARG A 193 0.15 8.48 -17.01
C ARG A 193 -0.91 9.55 -16.71
N GLN A 194 -2.04 9.18 -16.14
CA GLN A 194 -3.09 10.12 -15.73
C GLN A 194 -2.88 10.66 -14.32
N MET A 195 -1.92 10.11 -13.56
CA MET A 195 -1.63 10.57 -12.20
C MET A 195 -0.85 11.88 -12.21
N PRO A 196 -1.00 12.73 -11.18
CA PRO A 196 -0.19 13.93 -11.04
C PRO A 196 1.30 13.57 -11.05
N GLU A 197 2.13 14.35 -11.75
CA GLU A 197 3.58 14.09 -11.82
C GLU A 197 4.28 14.11 -10.45
N THR A 198 3.63 14.73 -9.45
CA THR A 198 4.09 14.82 -8.07
C THR A 198 3.87 13.55 -7.27
N VAL A 199 3.06 12.61 -7.74
CA VAL A 199 2.82 11.33 -7.05
C VAL A 199 3.96 10.36 -7.40
N PRO A 200 4.81 9.97 -6.44
CA PRO A 200 5.90 9.04 -6.72
C PRO A 200 5.35 7.65 -7.06
N ILE A 201 6.01 6.98 -8.03
CA ILE A 201 5.70 5.61 -8.41
C ILE A 201 6.82 4.71 -7.94
N ALA A 202 6.49 3.76 -7.08
CA ALA A 202 7.44 2.82 -6.51
C ALA A 202 7.35 1.46 -7.21
N LEU A 203 8.46 1.02 -7.80
CA LEU A 203 8.56 -0.18 -8.63
C LEU A 203 9.53 -1.20 -8.01
N GLN A 204 9.16 -2.48 -7.95
CA GLN A 204 10.04 -3.51 -7.39
C GLN A 204 11.34 -3.67 -8.19
N ASP A 205 11.26 -3.45 -9.50
CA ASP A 205 12.41 -3.54 -10.39
C ASP A 205 12.25 -2.53 -11.54
N ARG A 206 13.36 -1.99 -12.07
CA ARG A 206 13.31 -1.05 -13.20
C ARG A 206 12.75 -1.69 -14.47
N SER A 207 12.92 -3.00 -14.66
CA SER A 207 12.36 -3.74 -15.78
C SER A 207 10.83 -3.66 -15.85
N ALA A 208 10.15 -3.39 -14.72
CA ALA A 208 8.71 -3.19 -14.65
C ALA A 208 8.23 -2.04 -15.56
N ARG A 209 9.08 -1.05 -15.86
CA ARG A 209 8.72 0.06 -16.76
C ARG A 209 8.31 -0.42 -18.14
N SER A 210 9.01 -1.39 -18.69
CA SER A 210 8.72 -1.95 -20.02
C SER A 210 7.39 -2.71 -20.05
N TRP A 211 7.09 -3.43 -18.97
CA TRP A 211 5.81 -4.11 -18.76
C TRP A 211 4.65 -3.10 -18.67
N LEU A 212 4.87 -1.98 -17.95
CA LEU A 212 3.92 -0.87 -17.88
C LEU A 212 3.85 -0.05 -19.18
N GLY A 213 4.82 -0.22 -20.09
CA GLY A 213 4.93 0.62 -21.29
C GLY A 213 5.34 2.06 -21.01
N LEU A 214 6.11 2.31 -19.95
CA LEU A 214 6.55 3.63 -19.51
C LEU A 214 7.98 3.96 -19.96
N ASP A 215 8.50 3.23 -20.95
CA ASP A 215 9.79 3.51 -21.58
C ASP A 215 9.75 4.76 -22.47
#